data_AF-A0A660SQJ7-F1
#
_entry.id   AF-A0A660SQJ7-F1
#
_cell.length_a   1.000
_cell.length_b   1.000
_cell.length_c   1.000
_cell.angle_alpha   90.00
_cell.angle_beta   90.00
_cell.angle_gamma   90.00
#
_symmetry.space_group_name_H-M   'P 1'
#
loop_
_entity.id
_entity.type
_entity.pdbx_description
1 polymer ?
#
loop_
_entity_poly.entity_id
_entity_poly.type
_entity_poly.pdbx_seq_one_letter_code
_entity_poly.pdbx_strand_id
1 'polypeptide(L)'
;MHKVARFFLPSFLLFFLSGWMTSSALTAQELTEEEAVETISPEASEYLMDLKLGDSNVNLFWEGYWRMSFVTGGSFGKRTAETVYPGLARGTAFFQEPDVTITLWINDRWFLETTFLEGFERNTYRAGYVGQDDEFVREVTVGNAGVNAASYAEIDVPAPRYNTPGISAKFATPKSEHELLVRYDPTEADKKNFQGQYEVKTQDIGLPDFVEGKYFILPDKDVSNVVVYLEDRLGSIEGTDGHGTTRKYRLAEPAEYFVDNGSGLIVLSSPHNGQVVAYYEDSGGTAVGDYTINNFIITPDANLHPNLGPPITYEPFDFTVLNPIDPYDPGGQTFSVTSRVSIGGKNALILYNPGHFSPFERQNVYLSSWPLPEETWRIVPLLKDRGALYPGTAPDYGFIQDTIDKTIS
;
A
#
# COMPACT_ATOMS: atom_id res chain seq x y z
N MET A 1 -11.75 -9.16 1.93
CA MET A 1 -11.01 -9.93 2.95
C MET A 1 -10.82 -9.06 4.17
N HIS A 2 -11.64 -9.25 5.21
CA HIS A 2 -11.50 -8.55 6.48
C HIS A 2 -10.51 -9.31 7.37
N LYS A 3 -9.43 -8.65 7.77
CA LYS A 3 -8.51 -9.16 8.79
C LYS A 3 -9.03 -8.77 10.16
N VAL A 4 -9.51 -9.77 10.89
CA VAL A 4 -9.85 -9.71 12.32
C VAL A 4 -8.52 -9.76 13.09
N ALA A 5 -8.13 -8.65 13.73
CA ALA A 5 -7.04 -8.65 14.69
C ALA A 5 -7.55 -9.29 15.99
N ARG A 6 -7.06 -10.50 16.27
CA ARG A 6 -7.30 -11.21 17.52
C ARG A 6 -6.51 -10.53 18.64
N PHE A 7 -7.21 -10.11 19.68
CA PHE A 7 -6.63 -9.79 20.98
C PHE A 7 -5.87 -11.03 21.51
N PHE A 8 -4.56 -10.89 21.71
CA PHE A 8 -3.75 -11.76 22.53
C PHE A 8 -2.99 -10.86 23.50
N LEU A 9 -3.48 -10.82 24.75
CA LEU A 9 -2.69 -10.34 25.88
C LEU A 9 -2.60 -11.50 26.86
N PRO A 10 -1.43 -12.15 26.99
CA PRO A 10 -1.13 -12.87 28.20
C PRO A 10 0.13 -12.30 28.86
N SER A 11 -0.01 -12.00 30.15
CA SER A 11 0.99 -12.29 31.17
C SER A 11 2.40 -11.73 30.96
N PHE A 12 2.63 -10.47 31.35
CA PHE A 12 4.01 -10.02 31.68
C PHE A 12 4.12 -9.10 32.89
N LEU A 13 3.04 -8.87 33.65
CA LEU A 13 3.03 -7.92 34.77
C LEU A 13 3.21 -8.54 36.18
N LEU A 14 3.73 -9.78 36.28
CA LEU A 14 3.71 -10.56 37.52
C LEU A 14 5.10 -10.95 38.08
N PHE A 15 6.17 -10.22 37.72
CA PHE A 15 7.54 -10.62 38.10
C PHE A 15 8.38 -9.62 38.92
N PHE A 16 7.82 -8.51 39.42
CA PHE A 16 8.62 -7.54 40.21
C PHE A 16 8.15 -7.28 41.66
N LEU A 17 7.20 -8.05 42.19
CA LEU A 17 6.70 -7.88 43.57
C LEU A 17 7.14 -8.96 44.57
N SER A 18 8.00 -9.91 44.18
CA SER A 18 8.56 -10.91 45.09
C SER A 18 10.07 -10.76 45.21
N GLY A 19 10.50 -9.91 46.13
CA GLY A 19 11.92 -9.84 46.46
C GLY A 19 12.29 -8.91 47.60
N TRP A 20 12.64 -9.53 48.72
CA TRP A 20 13.54 -9.01 49.75
C TRP A 20 12.95 -8.00 50.76
N MET A 21 12.36 -8.54 51.82
CA MET A 21 12.62 -8.04 53.17
C MET A 21 12.94 -9.21 54.10
N THR A 22 14.21 -9.33 54.47
CA THR A 22 14.64 -10.14 55.62
C THR A 22 15.33 -9.26 56.65
N SER A 23 15.06 -9.58 57.91
CA SER A 23 15.57 -9.05 59.19
C SER A 23 14.86 -7.77 59.69
N SER A 24 14.39 -7.70 60.94
CA SER A 24 15.00 -8.26 62.14
C SER A 24 13.99 -8.69 63.23
N ALA A 25 14.32 -9.84 63.83
CA ALA A 25 14.12 -10.30 65.21
C ALA A 25 12.94 -9.77 66.05
N LEU A 26 12.08 -10.70 66.48
CA LEU A 26 11.45 -10.64 67.80
C LEU A 26 11.63 -11.97 68.53
N THR A 27 12.22 -11.85 69.71
CA THR A 27 12.52 -12.86 70.72
C THR A 27 11.28 -13.70 71.06
N ALA A 28 11.46 -15.03 71.08
CA ALA A 28 10.46 -15.96 71.59
C ALA A 28 10.33 -15.78 73.12
N GLN A 29 9.12 -15.49 73.57
CA GLN A 29 8.74 -15.58 74.98
C GLN A 29 7.62 -16.63 75.06
N GLU A 30 7.95 -17.78 75.65
CA GLU A 30 6.97 -18.79 76.09
C GLU A 30 6.05 -18.14 77.12
N LEU A 31 4.74 -18.15 76.85
CA LEU A 31 3.70 -17.91 77.84
C LEU A 31 2.55 -18.88 77.59
N THR A 32 2.21 -19.55 78.68
CA THR A 32 1.33 -20.69 78.92
C THR A 32 -0.10 -20.51 78.38
N GLU A 33 -0.65 -21.63 77.86
CA GLU A 33 -2.05 -21.82 77.52
C GLU A 33 -2.98 -21.48 78.69
N GLU A 34 -3.82 -20.45 78.54
CA GLU A 34 -5.19 -20.49 79.04
C GLU A 34 -6.08 -19.52 78.23
N GLU A 35 -7.17 -20.09 77.69
CA GLU A 35 -8.34 -19.48 77.05
C GLU A 35 -8.18 -18.75 75.70
N ALA A 36 -8.14 -19.55 74.62
CA ALA A 36 -8.49 -19.14 73.28
C ALA A 36 -10.01 -18.99 73.12
N VAL A 37 -10.50 -17.75 73.12
CA VAL A 37 -11.73 -17.39 72.38
C VAL A 37 -11.31 -17.08 70.95
N GLU A 38 -11.46 -18.06 70.08
CA GLU A 38 -11.14 -17.98 68.65
C GLU A 38 -12.10 -16.98 67.97
N THR A 39 -11.70 -15.71 67.92
CA THR A 39 -12.31 -14.72 67.03
C THR A 39 -11.82 -15.03 65.64
N ILE A 40 -12.71 -15.58 64.80
CA ILE A 40 -12.45 -15.78 63.38
C ILE A 40 -12.11 -14.42 62.79
N SER A 41 -10.84 -14.20 62.47
CA SER A 41 -10.39 -13.01 61.75
C SER A 41 -11.18 -12.93 60.44
N PRO A 42 -11.78 -11.79 60.09
CA PRO A 42 -12.38 -11.64 58.77
C PRO A 42 -11.30 -11.89 57.71
N GLU A 43 -11.69 -12.59 56.65
CA GLU A 43 -10.88 -12.84 55.46
C GLU A 43 -10.29 -11.51 54.96
N ALA A 44 -8.99 -11.51 54.66
CA ALA A 44 -8.30 -10.31 54.21
C ALA A 44 -8.98 -9.77 52.95
N SER A 45 -9.11 -8.44 52.85
CA SER A 45 -9.72 -7.75 51.70
C SER A 45 -9.19 -8.27 50.37
N GLU A 46 -10.09 -8.57 49.42
CA GLU A 46 -9.75 -8.95 48.04
C GLU A 46 -9.02 -7.82 47.29
N TYR A 47 -9.16 -6.58 47.76
CA TYR A 47 -8.57 -5.39 47.17
C TYR A 47 -7.36 -4.92 47.97
N LEU A 48 -6.27 -4.60 47.25
CA LEU A 48 -5.09 -3.95 47.81
C LEU A 48 -5.41 -2.53 48.31
N MET A 49 -6.40 -1.87 47.70
CA MET A 49 -6.96 -0.58 48.11
C MET A 49 -8.48 -0.59 47.88
N ASP A 50 -9.27 -0.29 48.91
CA ASP A 50 -10.73 -0.10 48.80
C ASP A 50 -11.01 1.41 48.69
N LEU A 51 -11.23 1.88 47.46
CA LEU A 51 -11.35 3.31 47.11
C LEU A 51 -12.54 3.54 46.19
N LYS A 52 -13.20 4.69 46.33
CA LYS A 52 -14.32 5.13 45.49
C LYS A 52 -14.01 6.45 44.80
N LEU A 53 -14.59 6.63 43.61
CA LEU A 53 -14.56 7.93 42.93
C LEU A 53 -15.26 8.97 43.81
N GLY A 54 -14.56 10.06 44.09
CA GLY A 54 -15.03 11.12 44.99
C GLY A 54 -14.48 11.04 46.41
N ASP A 55 -13.71 9.99 46.75
CA ASP A 55 -12.92 9.99 47.98
C ASP A 55 -11.85 11.09 47.94
N SER A 56 -11.49 11.66 49.10
CA SER A 56 -10.57 12.82 49.19
C SER A 56 -9.17 12.57 48.61
N ASN A 57 -8.82 11.31 48.47
CA ASN A 57 -7.56 10.81 47.97
C ASN A 57 -7.66 10.25 46.55
N VAL A 58 -8.76 10.50 45.82
CA VAL A 58 -8.95 10.10 44.43
C VAL A 58 -9.36 11.31 43.59
N ASN A 59 -8.47 11.75 42.70
CA ASN A 59 -8.69 12.90 41.83
C ASN A 59 -8.79 12.45 40.37
N LEU A 60 -9.95 12.64 39.74
CA LEU A 60 -10.18 12.34 38.33
C LEU A 60 -10.34 13.65 37.54
N PHE A 61 -9.48 13.83 36.53
CA PHE A 61 -9.52 14.92 35.57
C PHE A 61 -9.94 14.39 34.21
N TRP A 62 -10.84 15.14 33.57
CA TRP A 62 -11.27 14.92 32.19
C TRP A 62 -11.12 16.25 31.46
N GLU A 63 -10.37 16.24 30.36
CA GLU A 63 -10.22 17.38 29.46
C GLU A 63 -10.54 16.96 28.03
N GLY A 64 -11.32 17.77 27.31
CA GLY A 64 -11.71 17.50 25.91
C GLY A 64 -13.12 16.91 25.77
N TYR A 65 -13.37 16.24 24.65
CA TYR A 65 -14.69 15.72 24.28
C TYR A 65 -14.63 14.30 23.71
N TRP A 66 -15.76 13.61 23.79
CA TRP A 66 -15.98 12.37 23.06
C TRP A 66 -17.29 12.50 22.30
N ARG A 67 -17.21 12.64 20.98
CA ARG A 67 -18.41 12.74 20.15
C ARG A 67 -18.83 11.36 19.69
N MET A 68 -20.09 11.04 19.92
CA MET A 68 -20.74 9.81 19.44
C MET A 68 -21.84 10.21 18.47
N SER A 69 -21.82 9.65 17.26
CA SER A 69 -22.84 9.90 16.24
C SER A 69 -23.45 8.59 15.78
N PHE A 70 -24.77 8.50 15.81
CA PHE A 70 -25.53 7.34 15.35
C PHE A 70 -26.47 7.76 14.24
N VAL A 71 -26.31 7.16 13.06
CA VAL A 71 -27.15 7.41 11.88
C VAL A 71 -27.93 6.14 11.59
N THR A 72 -29.25 6.23 11.62
CA THR A 72 -30.16 5.15 11.24
C THR A 72 -31.22 5.68 10.29
N GLY A 73 -31.54 4.91 9.26
CA GLY A 73 -32.55 5.24 8.26
C GLY A 73 -33.65 4.19 8.22
N GLY A 74 -34.89 4.60 8.47
CA GLY A 74 -36.08 3.75 8.31
C GLY A 74 -37.10 4.44 7.42
N SER A 75 -37.71 3.70 6.51
CA SER A 75 -38.82 4.19 5.67
C SER A 75 -40.04 3.30 5.88
N PHE A 76 -41.23 3.88 5.98
CA PHE A 76 -42.49 3.15 6.01
C PHE A 76 -43.30 3.46 4.75
N GLY A 77 -43.63 2.44 3.94
CA GLY A 77 -44.34 2.63 2.68
C GLY A 77 -44.44 1.37 1.81
N LYS A 78 -45.24 1.43 0.75
CA LYS A 78 -45.40 0.34 -0.23
C LYS A 78 -44.24 0.38 -1.22
N ARG A 79 -43.44 -0.69 -1.29
CA ARG A 79 -42.29 -0.80 -2.21
C ARG A 79 -42.77 -0.89 -3.67
N THR A 80 -42.50 0.13 -4.48
CA THR A 80 -42.63 0.08 -5.96
C THR A 80 -41.24 0.15 -6.60
N ALA A 81 -41.09 -0.30 -7.84
CA ALA A 81 -39.80 -0.31 -8.56
C ALA A 81 -39.23 1.10 -8.80
N GLU A 82 -40.02 2.15 -8.62
CA GLU A 82 -39.68 3.56 -8.87
C GLU A 82 -39.35 4.35 -7.59
N THR A 83 -39.45 3.74 -6.40
CA THR A 83 -39.19 4.47 -5.15
C THR A 83 -37.69 4.47 -4.80
N VAL A 84 -36.96 5.50 -5.22
CA VAL A 84 -35.64 5.84 -4.67
C VAL A 84 -35.87 6.78 -3.49
N TYR A 85 -35.32 6.48 -2.30
CA TYR A 85 -35.40 7.34 -1.12
C TYR A 85 -34.11 8.17 -0.98
N PRO A 86 -34.00 9.36 -1.60
CA PRO A 86 -32.84 10.22 -1.43
C PRO A 86 -32.70 10.64 0.05
N GLY A 87 -31.51 10.44 0.62
CA GLY A 87 -31.22 10.76 2.02
C GLY A 87 -31.44 9.61 3.02
N LEU A 88 -31.99 8.46 2.59
CA LEU A 88 -32.02 7.28 3.46
C LEU A 88 -30.64 6.62 3.47
N ALA A 89 -29.93 6.72 4.61
CA ALA A 89 -28.66 6.02 4.79
C ALA A 89 -28.87 4.51 4.57
N ARG A 90 -28.00 3.88 3.77
CA ARG A 90 -28.02 2.42 3.59
C ARG A 90 -27.49 1.76 4.86
N GLY A 91 -28.39 1.52 5.81
CA GLY A 91 -28.08 0.83 7.06
C GLY A 91 -27.83 1.76 8.24
N THR A 92 -27.26 1.17 9.29
CA THR A 92 -26.93 1.83 10.55
C THR A 92 -25.44 2.15 10.57
N ALA A 93 -25.08 3.40 10.84
CA ALA A 93 -23.70 3.82 11.02
C ALA A 93 -23.51 4.40 12.43
N PHE A 94 -22.42 4.02 13.07
CA PHE A 94 -22.01 4.54 14.39
C PHE A 94 -20.59 5.07 14.28
N PHE A 95 -20.39 6.33 14.64
CA PHE A 95 -19.11 7.02 14.60
C PHE A 95 -18.72 7.47 16.00
N GLN A 96 -17.43 7.37 16.31
CA GLN A 96 -16.85 7.87 17.55
C GLN A 96 -15.64 8.75 17.19
N GLU A 97 -15.64 9.98 17.69
CA GLU A 97 -14.54 10.92 17.55
C GLU A 97 -14.08 11.32 18.97
N PRO A 98 -13.14 10.56 19.57
CA PRO A 98 -12.54 10.94 20.83
C PRO A 98 -11.45 11.99 20.60
N ASP A 99 -11.49 13.03 21.42
CA ASP A 99 -10.44 14.03 21.59
C ASP A 99 -10.40 14.38 23.08
N VAL A 100 -9.84 13.47 23.87
CA VAL A 100 -9.98 13.49 25.33
C VAL A 100 -8.69 13.05 26.03
N THR A 101 -8.34 13.76 27.10
CA THR A 101 -7.34 13.36 28.09
C THR A 101 -8.02 13.07 29.42
N ILE A 102 -7.71 11.91 29.99
CA ILE A 102 -8.23 11.44 31.26
C ILE A 102 -7.05 11.17 32.17
N THR A 103 -7.00 11.84 33.32
CA THR A 103 -5.93 11.66 34.33
C THR A 103 -6.57 11.32 35.67
N LEU A 104 -6.17 10.20 36.26
CA LEU A 104 -6.59 9.74 37.58
C LEU A 104 -5.38 9.75 38.50
N TRP A 105 -5.49 10.42 39.65
CA TRP A 105 -4.50 10.41 40.73
C TRP A 105 -5.10 9.75 41.98
N ILE A 106 -4.30 8.92 42.64
CA ILE A 106 -4.65 8.24 43.89
C ILE A 106 -3.58 8.53 44.94
N ASN A 107 -4.02 9.04 46.10
CA ASN A 107 -3.19 9.47 47.23
C ASN A 107 -2.07 10.45 46.84
N ASP A 108 -2.26 11.23 45.77
CA ASP A 108 -1.25 12.12 45.16
C ASP A 108 0.10 11.43 44.87
N ARG A 109 0.06 10.10 44.68
CA ARG A 109 1.23 9.24 44.51
C ARG A 109 1.12 8.38 43.27
N TRP A 110 -0.02 7.70 43.10
CA TRP A 110 -0.25 6.87 41.92
C TRP A 110 -1.00 7.67 40.87
N PHE A 111 -0.62 7.50 39.61
CA PHE A 111 -1.34 8.11 38.50
C PHE A 111 -1.62 7.12 37.38
N LEU A 112 -2.72 7.37 36.67
CA LEU A 112 -3.06 6.77 35.39
C LEU A 112 -3.49 7.91 34.47
N GLU A 113 -2.88 8.01 33.32
CA GLU A 113 -3.25 8.99 32.29
C GLU A 113 -3.41 8.31 30.95
N THR A 114 -4.50 8.65 30.26
CA THR A 114 -4.75 8.24 28.90
C THR A 114 -5.21 9.40 28.07
N THR A 115 -4.73 9.49 26.84
CA THR A 115 -5.14 10.51 25.88
C THR A 115 -5.53 9.82 24.59
N PHE A 116 -6.64 10.23 24.00
CA PHE A 116 -7.15 9.76 22.71
C PHE A 116 -7.32 10.98 21.81
N LEU A 117 -6.51 11.08 20.77
CA LEU A 117 -6.52 12.19 19.81
C LEU A 117 -6.59 11.67 18.38
N GLU A 118 -6.99 12.55 17.46
CA GLU A 118 -6.99 12.31 16.01
C GLU A 118 -7.72 10.99 15.61
N GLY A 119 -8.85 10.67 16.27
CA GLY A 119 -9.63 9.48 15.91
C GLY A 119 -8.94 8.16 16.26
N PHE A 120 -8.21 8.11 17.38
CA PHE A 120 -7.40 6.99 17.87
C PHE A 120 -6.04 6.81 17.20
N GLU A 121 -5.65 7.65 16.24
CA GLU A 121 -4.31 7.60 15.64
C GLU A 121 -3.23 8.02 16.65
N ARG A 122 -3.62 8.87 17.60
CA ARG A 122 -2.75 9.31 18.67
C ARG A 122 -3.32 8.93 20.04
N ASN A 123 -3.04 7.69 20.46
CA ASN A 123 -3.31 7.24 21.83
C ASN A 123 -2.07 7.17 22.71
N THR A 124 -2.13 7.82 23.86
CA THR A 124 -1.13 7.65 24.92
C THR A 124 -1.76 7.00 26.14
N TYR A 125 -0.99 6.11 26.76
CA TYR A 125 -1.30 5.44 28.01
C TYR A 125 -0.05 5.51 28.86
N ARG A 126 -0.17 6.05 30.07
CA ARG A 126 0.87 5.99 31.07
C ARG A 126 0.28 5.79 32.45
N ALA A 127 0.98 5.04 33.28
CA ALA A 127 0.66 4.88 34.68
C ALA A 127 1.96 4.91 35.47
N GLY A 128 1.88 5.27 36.73
CA GLY A 128 3.07 5.38 37.52
C GLY A 128 2.86 5.70 38.99
N TYR A 129 3.99 5.90 39.64
CA TYR A 129 4.11 6.26 41.04
C TYR A 129 5.10 7.40 41.18
N VAL A 130 4.75 8.41 41.97
CA VAL A 130 5.61 9.51 42.39
C VAL A 130 5.76 9.43 43.91
N GLY A 131 7.00 9.26 44.36
CA GLY A 131 7.35 9.20 45.78
C GLY A 131 7.70 10.57 46.35
N GLN A 132 7.78 10.65 47.67
CA GLN A 132 8.18 11.86 48.37
C GLN A 132 9.69 12.08 48.39
N ASP A 133 10.10 13.28 48.81
CA ASP A 133 11.49 13.74 48.76
C ASP A 133 12.48 12.98 49.66
N ASP A 134 12.00 12.11 50.56
CA ASP A 134 12.79 11.28 51.46
C ASP A 134 12.62 9.77 51.18
N GLU A 135 11.83 9.39 50.18
CA GLU A 135 11.55 8.00 49.85
C GLU A 135 12.62 7.37 48.95
N PHE A 136 12.77 6.04 49.01
CA PHE A 136 13.71 5.35 48.13
C PHE A 136 13.26 5.38 46.66
N VAL A 137 11.97 5.14 46.42
CA VAL A 137 11.37 5.19 45.07
C VAL A 137 10.92 6.62 44.82
N ARG A 138 11.47 7.27 43.79
CA ARG A 138 11.14 8.66 43.43
C ARG A 138 10.10 8.73 42.33
N GLU A 139 10.30 7.94 41.29
CA GLU A 139 9.41 7.91 40.16
C GLU A 139 9.43 6.52 39.54
N VAL A 140 8.28 6.00 39.17
CA VAL A 140 8.15 4.84 38.28
C VAL A 140 7.09 5.18 37.27
N THR A 141 7.42 5.11 35.98
CA THR A 141 6.49 5.38 34.89
C THR A 141 6.51 4.22 33.91
N VAL A 142 5.35 3.69 33.57
CA VAL A 142 5.15 2.68 32.54
C VAL A 142 4.11 3.18 31.56
N GLY A 143 4.36 3.01 30.26
CA GLY A 143 3.44 3.50 29.25
C GLY A 143 4.06 3.58 27.88
N ASN A 144 3.35 4.20 26.94
CA ASN A 144 3.84 4.52 25.60
C ASN A 144 4.12 6.02 25.40
N ALA A 145 4.03 6.81 26.48
CA ALA A 145 4.27 8.25 26.50
C ALA A 145 4.92 8.67 27.82
N GLY A 146 5.81 9.67 27.75
CA GLY A 146 6.48 10.22 28.93
C GLY A 146 7.51 9.29 29.59
N VAL A 147 7.79 8.12 29.01
CA VAL A 147 8.84 7.21 29.50
C VAL A 147 10.20 7.72 29.05
N ASN A 148 10.90 8.41 29.95
CA ASN A 148 12.21 8.97 29.68
C ASN A 148 13.13 8.80 30.89
N ALA A 149 14.42 9.08 30.69
CA ALA A 149 15.39 9.25 31.76
C ALA A 149 16.05 10.63 31.68
N ALA A 150 16.61 11.10 32.79
CA ALA A 150 17.36 12.34 32.80
C ALA A 150 18.62 12.24 31.93
N SER A 151 18.94 13.32 31.23
CA SER A 151 20.20 13.45 30.51
C SER A 151 21.27 13.98 31.47
N TYR A 152 22.45 13.38 31.45
CA TYR A 152 23.59 13.77 32.29
C TYR A 152 24.76 14.18 31.40
N ALA A 153 25.78 14.81 31.99
CA ALA A 153 27.02 15.07 31.26
C ALA A 153 27.54 13.76 30.66
N GLU A 154 27.84 13.77 29.36
CA GLU A 154 28.34 12.63 28.57
C GLU A 154 27.32 11.50 28.27
N ILE A 155 26.11 11.55 28.84
CA ILE A 155 25.03 10.60 28.57
C ILE A 155 23.81 11.37 28.06
N ASP A 156 23.69 11.42 26.72
CA ASP A 156 22.49 11.93 26.06
C ASP A 156 21.45 10.83 25.94
N VAL A 157 20.29 11.04 26.57
CA VAL A 157 19.14 10.14 26.48
C VAL A 157 18.15 10.78 25.51
N PRO A 158 17.98 10.23 24.29
CA PRO A 158 17.09 10.82 23.31
C PRO A 158 15.66 10.82 23.82
N ALA A 159 14.97 11.95 23.66
CA ALA A 159 13.57 12.09 24.01
C ALA A 159 12.73 11.00 23.32
N PRO A 160 11.73 10.41 24.02
CA PRO A 160 10.88 9.39 23.43
C PRO A 160 10.10 9.96 22.25
N ARG A 161 10.03 9.20 21.15
CA ARG A 161 9.10 9.52 20.05
C ARG A 161 7.69 9.10 20.42
N TYR A 162 6.72 9.53 19.62
CA TYR A 162 5.32 9.18 19.81
C TYR A 162 5.10 7.65 19.85
N ASN A 163 4.24 7.18 20.75
CA ASN A 163 3.85 5.76 20.90
C ASN A 163 5.02 4.79 21.13
N THR A 164 5.86 5.13 22.10
CA THR A 164 7.08 4.40 22.43
C THR A 164 6.88 3.68 23.77
N PRO A 165 6.53 2.38 23.78
CA PRO A 165 6.32 1.64 25.01
C PRO A 165 7.61 1.48 25.81
N GLY A 166 7.54 1.67 27.11
CA GLY A 166 8.67 1.49 28.00
C GLY A 166 8.32 1.60 29.48
N ILE A 167 9.37 1.48 30.28
CA ILE A 167 9.37 1.61 31.72
C ILE A 167 10.57 2.48 32.11
N SER A 168 10.34 3.49 32.94
CA SER A 168 11.39 4.24 33.63
C SER A 168 11.20 4.13 35.14
N ALA A 169 12.31 4.07 35.87
CA ALA A 169 12.29 4.07 37.32
C ALA A 169 13.48 4.87 37.88
N LYS A 170 13.20 5.75 38.82
CA LYS A 170 14.18 6.56 39.55
C LYS A 170 14.14 6.20 41.02
N PHE A 171 15.30 5.88 41.57
CA PHE A 171 15.51 5.59 42.98
C PHE A 171 16.55 6.55 43.56
N ALA A 172 16.38 6.96 44.81
CA ALA A 172 17.36 7.79 45.49
C ALA A 172 17.59 7.33 46.93
N THR A 173 18.84 7.43 47.36
CA THR A 173 19.25 7.36 48.76
C THR A 173 19.87 8.71 49.14
N PRO A 174 20.15 8.99 50.43
CA PRO A 174 20.85 10.21 50.81
C PRO A 174 22.24 10.39 50.16
N LYS A 175 22.79 9.36 49.49
CA LYS A 175 24.15 9.35 48.92
C LYS A 175 24.22 9.02 47.43
N SER A 176 23.14 8.54 46.83
CA SER A 176 23.15 8.08 45.44
C SER A 176 21.78 8.18 44.78
N GLU A 177 21.77 8.39 43.47
CA GLU A 177 20.57 8.25 42.62
C GLU A 177 20.82 7.16 41.58
N HIS A 178 19.79 6.38 41.28
CA HIS A 178 19.83 5.30 40.32
C HIS A 178 18.62 5.42 39.39
N GLU A 179 18.87 5.30 38.10
CA GLU A 179 17.84 5.44 37.07
C GLU A 179 17.91 4.25 36.12
N LEU A 180 16.74 3.68 35.82
CA LEU A 180 16.57 2.57 34.91
C LEU A 180 15.60 3.00 33.82
N LEU A 181 15.97 2.76 32.57
CA LEU A 181 15.12 3.00 31.40
C LEU A 181 15.18 1.77 30.50
N VAL A 182 14.00 1.20 30.24
CA VAL A 182 13.82 0.18 29.21
C VAL A 182 12.74 0.68 28.27
N ARG A 183 13.10 0.89 27.01
CA ARG A 183 12.23 1.53 26.03
C ARG A 183 12.36 0.83 24.68
N TYR A 184 11.22 0.53 24.06
CA TYR A 184 11.15 0.02 22.70
C TYR A 184 10.76 1.15 21.78
N ASP A 185 11.72 1.63 20.98
CA ASP A 185 11.50 2.67 19.98
C ASP A 185 11.11 1.99 18.66
N PRO A 186 9.82 2.01 18.24
CA PRO A 186 9.38 1.46 16.97
C PRO A 186 9.85 2.37 15.84
N THR A 187 11.14 2.30 15.52
CA THR A 187 11.75 3.06 14.43
C THR A 187 12.20 2.11 13.34
N GLU A 188 11.78 2.41 12.12
CA GLU A 188 12.37 1.83 10.93
C GLU A 188 13.48 2.77 10.45
N ALA A 189 14.64 2.20 10.11
CA ALA A 189 15.72 2.99 9.53
C ALA A 189 15.32 3.43 8.12
N ASP A 190 15.00 4.71 7.94
CA ASP A 190 14.76 5.28 6.62
C ASP A 190 16.03 5.92 6.06
N LYS A 191 16.29 5.72 4.76
CA LYS A 191 17.50 6.19 4.09
C LYS A 191 17.12 7.08 2.92
N LYS A 192 17.60 8.33 2.95
CA LYS A 192 17.54 9.25 1.82
C LYS A 192 18.87 9.30 1.09
N ASN A 193 18.82 9.22 -0.24
CA ASN A 193 19.99 9.40 -1.10
C ASN A 193 19.92 10.79 -1.74
N PHE A 194 21.07 11.46 -1.85
CA PHE A 194 21.17 12.77 -2.48
C PHE A 194 22.26 12.77 -3.54
N GLN A 195 22.03 13.46 -4.65
CA GLN A 195 23.02 13.75 -5.68
C GLN A 195 23.15 15.28 -5.82
N GLY A 196 24.23 15.83 -5.27
CA GLY A 196 24.37 17.28 -5.11
C GLY A 196 23.30 17.82 -4.16
N GLN A 197 22.37 18.59 -4.71
CA GLN A 197 21.27 19.25 -3.98
C GLN A 197 19.90 18.60 -4.24
N TYR A 198 19.86 17.48 -4.96
CA TYR A 198 18.62 16.78 -5.30
C TYR A 198 18.48 15.47 -4.52
N GLU A 199 17.31 15.23 -3.93
CA GLU A 199 16.94 13.92 -3.38
C GLU A 199 16.71 12.93 -4.54
N VAL A 200 17.36 11.78 -4.48
CA VAL A 200 17.26 10.72 -5.48
C VAL A 200 16.24 9.69 -5.01
N LYS A 201 15.21 9.48 -5.83
CA LYS A 201 14.24 8.40 -5.65
C LYS A 201 14.44 7.35 -6.72
N THR A 202 14.44 6.09 -6.30
CA THR A 202 14.56 4.94 -7.20
C THR A 202 13.26 4.16 -7.16
N GLN A 203 12.76 3.80 -8.34
CA GLN A 203 11.63 2.90 -8.52
C GLN A 203 12.10 1.75 -9.41
N ASP A 204 11.94 0.53 -8.92
CA ASP A 204 12.13 -0.67 -9.72
C ASP A 204 10.77 -1.03 -10.35
N ILE A 205 10.76 -1.23 -11.67
CA ILE A 205 9.58 -1.65 -12.45
C ILE A 205 9.94 -2.95 -13.15
N GLY A 206 9.10 -3.98 -13.04
CA GLY A 206 9.33 -5.23 -13.73
C GLY A 206 9.17 -5.06 -15.24
N LEU A 207 9.97 -5.77 -16.04
CA LEU A 207 9.81 -5.76 -17.50
C LEU A 207 8.39 -6.15 -17.98
N PRO A 208 7.67 -7.08 -17.31
CA PRO A 208 6.28 -7.38 -17.63
C PRO A 208 5.28 -6.29 -17.21
N ASP A 209 5.67 -5.32 -16.40
CA ASP A 209 4.78 -4.28 -15.86
C ASP A 209 4.64 -3.07 -16.81
N PHE A 210 4.71 -3.32 -18.12
CA PHE A 210 4.46 -2.28 -19.13
C PHE A 210 2.97 -1.90 -19.15
N VAL A 211 2.66 -0.74 -19.74
CA VAL A 211 1.30 -0.22 -19.85
C VAL A 211 0.55 -0.98 -20.95
N GLU A 212 -0.19 -1.99 -20.54
CA GLU A 212 -1.07 -2.76 -21.43
C GLU A 212 -2.29 -1.94 -21.90
N GLY A 213 -2.80 -2.26 -23.08
CA GLY A 213 -4.07 -1.77 -23.62
C GLY A 213 -4.09 -0.28 -23.97
N LYS A 214 -2.94 0.39 -24.12
CA LYS A 214 -2.89 1.84 -24.40
C LYS A 214 -2.08 2.23 -25.64
N TYR A 215 -0.91 1.62 -25.85
CA TYR A 215 0.03 2.04 -26.89
C TYR A 215 0.20 0.94 -27.93
N PHE A 216 -0.08 1.23 -29.20
CA PHE A 216 -0.02 0.26 -30.28
C PHE A 216 0.77 0.78 -31.47
N ILE A 217 1.49 -0.11 -32.14
CA ILE A 217 2.15 0.16 -33.41
C ILE A 217 1.57 -0.76 -34.48
N LEU A 218 1.05 -0.13 -35.54
CA LEU A 218 0.60 -0.84 -36.72
C LEU A 218 1.82 -1.33 -37.52
N PRO A 219 1.70 -2.48 -38.19
CA PRO A 219 2.79 -2.99 -39.00
C PRO A 219 3.03 -2.17 -40.27
N ASP A 220 2.02 -1.45 -40.77
CA ASP A 220 2.12 -0.56 -41.92
C ASP A 220 2.43 0.89 -41.53
N LYS A 221 3.06 1.60 -42.48
CA LYS A 221 3.33 3.05 -42.42
C LYS A 221 2.48 3.78 -43.43
N ASP A 222 2.34 5.09 -43.25
CA ASP A 222 1.52 5.97 -44.09
C ASP A 222 0.08 5.44 -44.24
N VAL A 223 -0.52 5.03 -43.11
CA VAL A 223 -1.85 4.41 -43.05
C VAL A 223 -2.96 5.42 -43.27
N SER A 224 -4.10 4.93 -43.75
CA SER A 224 -5.31 5.72 -43.99
C SER A 224 -6.56 4.99 -43.51
N ASN A 225 -7.69 5.71 -43.46
CA ASN A 225 -9.01 5.16 -43.09
C ASN A 225 -9.02 4.40 -41.75
N VAL A 226 -8.23 4.88 -40.77
CA VAL A 226 -8.09 4.24 -39.46
C VAL A 226 -9.40 4.34 -38.67
N VAL A 227 -9.90 3.20 -38.21
CA VAL A 227 -11.07 3.08 -37.35
C VAL A 227 -10.75 2.14 -36.20
N VAL A 228 -10.87 2.64 -34.96
CA VAL A 228 -10.61 1.87 -33.74
C VAL A 228 -11.93 1.42 -33.12
N TYR A 229 -12.00 0.13 -32.79
CA TYR A 229 -13.09 -0.53 -32.09
C TYR A 229 -12.62 -0.98 -30.72
N LEU A 230 -13.42 -0.68 -29.69
CA LEU A 230 -13.15 -1.06 -28.31
C LEU A 230 -14.20 -2.08 -27.87
N GLU A 231 -13.77 -3.21 -27.32
CA GLU A 231 -14.67 -4.21 -26.76
C GLU A 231 -15.54 -3.56 -25.65
N ASP A 232 -16.85 -3.70 -25.79
CA ASP A 232 -17.83 -3.22 -24.83
C ASP A 232 -19.03 -4.17 -24.84
N ARG A 233 -19.37 -4.72 -23.66
CA ARG A 233 -20.51 -5.64 -23.49
C ARG A 233 -21.85 -5.01 -23.87
N LEU A 234 -21.95 -3.68 -23.78
CA LEU A 234 -23.12 -2.90 -24.18
C LEU A 234 -22.99 -2.30 -25.59
N GLY A 235 -21.87 -2.60 -26.28
CA GLY A 235 -21.61 -2.17 -27.64
C GLY A 235 -22.69 -2.64 -28.62
N SER A 236 -22.98 -1.80 -29.62
CA SER A 236 -23.96 -2.07 -30.67
C SER A 236 -23.37 -2.82 -31.87
N ILE A 237 -22.05 -2.94 -31.94
CA ILE A 237 -21.33 -3.54 -33.07
C ILE A 237 -20.95 -4.95 -32.68
N GLU A 238 -21.35 -5.94 -33.48
CA GLU A 238 -20.91 -7.32 -33.31
C GLU A 238 -19.69 -7.58 -34.20
N GLY A 239 -18.71 -8.30 -33.65
CA GLY A 239 -17.55 -8.74 -34.39
C GLY A 239 -17.19 -10.17 -34.02
N THR A 240 -16.85 -10.98 -35.02
CA THR A 240 -16.48 -12.38 -34.85
C THR A 240 -15.02 -12.57 -35.22
N ASP A 241 -14.23 -13.14 -34.30
CA ASP A 241 -12.82 -13.46 -34.56
C ASP A 241 -12.64 -14.74 -35.39
N GLY A 242 -11.40 -15.02 -35.82
CA GLY A 242 -11.05 -16.23 -36.57
C GLY A 242 -11.33 -17.54 -35.84
N HIS A 243 -11.56 -17.50 -34.53
CA HIS A 243 -11.94 -18.67 -33.71
C HIS A 243 -13.46 -18.85 -33.60
N GLY A 244 -14.24 -17.99 -34.26
CA GLY A 244 -15.70 -18.01 -34.20
C GLY A 244 -16.28 -17.39 -32.92
N THR A 245 -15.46 -16.70 -32.12
CA THR A 245 -15.92 -16.02 -30.91
C THR A 245 -16.52 -14.66 -31.30
N THR A 246 -17.80 -14.48 -31.00
CA THR A 246 -18.48 -13.19 -31.21
C THR A 246 -18.41 -12.34 -29.95
N ARG A 247 -17.90 -11.13 -30.11
CA ARG A 247 -17.84 -10.08 -29.08
C ARG A 247 -18.61 -8.85 -29.52
N LYS A 248 -18.89 -7.98 -28.56
CA LYS A 248 -19.54 -6.68 -28.79
C LYS A 248 -18.53 -5.56 -28.65
N TYR A 249 -18.66 -4.57 -29.52
CA TYR A 249 -17.76 -3.44 -29.64
C TYR A 249 -18.55 -2.15 -29.76
N ARG A 250 -17.85 -1.06 -29.46
CA ARG A 250 -18.24 0.30 -29.84
C ARG A 250 -17.11 0.93 -30.64
N LEU A 251 -17.44 1.96 -31.41
CA LEU A 251 -16.42 2.82 -32.00
C LEU A 251 -15.74 3.62 -30.89
N ALA A 252 -14.42 3.75 -30.99
CA ALA A 252 -13.68 4.74 -30.21
C ALA A 252 -14.05 6.14 -30.69
N GLU A 253 -14.32 7.04 -29.78
CA GLU A 253 -14.56 8.44 -30.10
C GLU A 253 -13.24 9.12 -30.51
N PRO A 254 -13.25 10.13 -31.39
CA PRO A 254 -12.02 10.81 -31.81
C PRO A 254 -11.19 11.43 -30.67
N ALA A 255 -11.78 11.65 -29.49
CA ALA A 255 -11.07 12.15 -28.30
C ALA A 255 -10.46 11.03 -27.44
N GLU A 256 -10.83 9.77 -27.68
CA GLU A 256 -10.34 8.61 -26.92
C GLU A 256 -9.05 8.03 -27.49
N TYR A 257 -8.61 8.46 -28.66
CA TYR A 257 -7.37 7.99 -29.27
C TYR A 257 -6.71 9.02 -30.18
N PHE A 258 -5.40 8.88 -30.33
CA PHE A 258 -4.56 9.59 -31.27
C PHE A 258 -3.97 8.60 -32.28
N VAL A 259 -3.83 9.02 -33.54
CA VAL A 259 -3.17 8.25 -34.59
C VAL A 259 -2.12 9.11 -35.27
N ASP A 260 -0.88 8.60 -35.31
CA ASP A 260 0.13 9.07 -36.25
C ASP A 260 0.09 8.17 -37.48
N ASN A 261 -0.51 8.69 -38.55
CA ASN A 261 -0.65 7.96 -39.81
C ASN A 261 0.71 7.63 -40.45
N GLY A 262 1.73 8.49 -40.28
CA GLY A 262 3.03 8.28 -40.90
C GLY A 262 3.79 7.12 -40.25
N SER A 263 3.76 7.04 -38.92
CA SER A 263 4.45 5.99 -38.18
C SER A 263 3.59 4.74 -37.90
N GLY A 264 2.29 4.81 -38.13
CA GLY A 264 1.34 3.76 -37.71
C GLY A 264 1.14 3.68 -36.19
N LEU A 265 1.43 4.74 -35.43
CA LEU A 265 1.27 4.74 -33.97
C LEU A 265 -0.19 5.04 -33.61
N ILE A 266 -0.79 4.20 -32.76
CA ILE A 266 -2.09 4.44 -32.14
C ILE A 266 -1.89 4.55 -30.62
N VAL A 267 -2.42 5.60 -30.01
CA VAL A 267 -2.37 5.82 -28.56
C VAL A 267 -3.77 6.09 -28.04
N LEU A 268 -4.26 5.27 -27.11
CA LEU A 268 -5.51 5.55 -26.41
C LEU A 268 -5.29 6.57 -25.30
N SER A 269 -6.28 7.44 -25.07
CA SER A 269 -6.27 8.41 -23.96
C SER A 269 -6.26 7.73 -22.59
N SER A 270 -6.77 6.50 -22.51
CA SER A 270 -6.72 5.64 -21.32
C SER A 270 -6.52 4.17 -21.70
N PRO A 271 -5.85 3.35 -20.86
CA PRO A 271 -5.78 1.91 -21.07
C PRO A 271 -7.17 1.27 -21.20
N HIS A 272 -7.34 0.39 -22.18
CA HIS A 272 -8.56 -0.40 -22.34
C HIS A 272 -8.41 -1.78 -21.71
N ASN A 273 -9.42 -2.21 -20.96
CA ASN A 273 -9.40 -3.51 -20.25
C ASN A 273 -9.98 -4.67 -21.09
N GLY A 274 -10.45 -4.39 -22.30
CA GLY A 274 -10.98 -5.39 -23.24
C GLY A 274 -10.18 -5.43 -24.54
N GLN A 275 -10.64 -6.21 -25.50
CA GLN A 275 -10.00 -6.29 -26.81
C GLN A 275 -10.04 -4.94 -27.55
N VAL A 276 -8.91 -4.56 -28.14
CA VAL A 276 -8.77 -3.38 -29.01
C VAL A 276 -8.51 -3.86 -30.42
N VAL A 277 -9.30 -3.36 -31.36
CA VAL A 277 -9.28 -3.78 -32.77
C VAL A 277 -9.21 -2.55 -33.66
N ALA A 278 -8.43 -2.58 -34.74
CA ALA A 278 -8.35 -1.46 -35.67
C ALA A 278 -8.48 -1.92 -37.13
N TYR A 279 -9.34 -1.24 -37.87
CA TYR A 279 -9.34 -1.29 -39.33
C TYR A 279 -8.50 -0.13 -39.86
N TYR A 280 -7.71 -0.37 -40.90
CA TYR A 280 -7.02 0.66 -41.66
C TYR A 280 -6.64 0.12 -43.04
N GLU A 281 -6.21 1.04 -43.90
CA GLU A 281 -5.68 0.76 -45.23
C GLU A 281 -4.22 1.24 -45.31
N ASP A 282 -3.37 0.47 -45.99
CA ASP A 282 -1.98 0.87 -46.28
C ASP A 282 -1.92 2.04 -47.28
N SER A 283 -0.71 2.50 -47.58
CA SER A 283 -0.47 3.57 -48.57
C SER A 283 -0.99 3.25 -49.99
N GLY A 284 -1.24 1.98 -50.30
CA GLY A 284 -1.80 1.50 -51.56
C GLY A 284 -3.33 1.35 -51.56
N GLY A 285 -4.00 1.61 -50.43
CA GLY A 285 -5.44 1.40 -50.26
C GLY A 285 -5.84 -0.06 -49.97
N THR A 286 -4.89 -0.91 -49.59
CA THR A 286 -5.14 -2.32 -49.24
C THR A 286 -5.52 -2.41 -47.76
N ALA A 287 -6.66 -3.04 -47.46
CA ALA A 287 -7.09 -3.27 -46.08
C ALA A 287 -6.13 -4.20 -45.32
N VAL A 288 -5.90 -3.90 -44.04
CA VAL A 288 -4.96 -4.63 -43.17
C VAL A 288 -5.15 -6.15 -43.17
N GLY A 289 -4.03 -6.88 -43.32
CA GLY A 289 -3.83 -8.23 -42.78
C GLY A 289 -3.88 -9.41 -43.75
N ASP A 290 -3.76 -9.19 -45.07
CA ASP A 290 -3.75 -10.29 -46.07
C ASP A 290 -2.57 -10.19 -47.03
N TYR A 291 -1.42 -9.76 -46.52
CA TYR A 291 -0.21 -9.56 -47.31
C TYR A 291 1.03 -9.66 -46.41
N THR A 292 2.20 -9.65 -47.04
CA THR A 292 3.48 -9.60 -46.34
C THR A 292 3.96 -8.15 -46.26
N ILE A 293 4.34 -7.71 -45.08
CA ILE A 293 4.87 -6.39 -44.79
C ILE A 293 6.38 -6.48 -44.72
N ASN A 294 7.05 -5.70 -45.58
CA ASN A 294 8.50 -5.58 -45.53
C ASN A 294 8.87 -4.44 -44.58
N ASN A 295 9.71 -4.72 -43.58
CA ASN A 295 10.25 -3.76 -42.61
C ASN A 295 9.42 -3.47 -41.34
N PHE A 296 8.93 -4.51 -40.67
CA PHE A 296 8.25 -4.35 -39.38
C PHE A 296 9.09 -4.82 -38.19
N ILE A 297 9.59 -6.06 -38.23
CA ILE A 297 10.32 -6.66 -37.11
C ILE A 297 11.80 -6.32 -37.24
N ILE A 298 12.45 -5.81 -36.19
CA ILE A 298 13.91 -5.60 -36.18
C ILE A 298 14.58 -6.98 -36.22
N THR A 299 15.53 -7.16 -37.15
CA THR A 299 16.29 -8.41 -37.24
C THR A 299 17.08 -8.63 -35.93
N PRO A 300 16.96 -9.79 -35.28
CA PRO A 300 17.75 -10.08 -34.10
C PRO A 300 19.22 -10.39 -34.44
N ASP A 301 20.11 -10.17 -33.50
CA ASP A 301 21.49 -10.63 -33.55
C ASP A 301 21.62 -12.14 -33.26
N ALA A 302 22.85 -12.66 -33.23
CA ALA A 302 23.12 -14.07 -32.96
C ALA A 302 22.66 -14.56 -31.57
N ASN A 303 22.40 -13.64 -30.64
CA ASN A 303 21.94 -13.92 -29.27
C ASN A 303 20.43 -13.64 -29.10
N LEU A 304 19.70 -13.41 -30.19
CA LEU A 304 18.28 -13.06 -30.19
C LEU A 304 17.97 -11.67 -29.59
N HIS A 305 18.96 -10.79 -29.49
CA HIS A 305 18.73 -9.40 -29.10
C HIS A 305 18.39 -8.55 -30.33
N PRO A 306 17.56 -7.49 -30.21
CA PRO A 306 17.33 -6.57 -31.31
C PRO A 306 18.65 -5.99 -31.84
N ASN A 307 18.96 -6.18 -33.12
CA ASN A 307 20.16 -5.60 -33.73
C ASN A 307 19.92 -4.13 -34.10
N LEU A 308 20.29 -3.23 -33.18
CA LEU A 308 20.17 -1.78 -33.36
C LEU A 308 21.39 -1.15 -34.07
N GLY A 309 22.33 -1.97 -34.56
CA GLY A 309 23.53 -1.50 -35.24
C GLY A 309 23.20 -0.84 -36.59
N PRO A 310 23.83 0.28 -36.98
CA PRO A 310 23.58 0.92 -38.27
C PRO A 310 24.24 0.13 -39.42
N PRO A 311 23.53 -0.17 -40.52
CA PRO A 311 22.11 0.11 -40.76
C PRO A 311 21.20 -0.88 -40.02
N ILE A 312 20.12 -0.38 -39.42
CA ILE A 312 19.08 -1.24 -38.82
C ILE A 312 18.45 -2.05 -39.94
N THR A 313 18.45 -3.37 -39.79
CA THR A 313 17.78 -4.29 -40.72
C THR A 313 16.47 -4.78 -40.13
N TYR A 314 15.53 -5.11 -41.01
CA TYR A 314 14.21 -5.58 -40.62
C TYR A 314 13.87 -6.88 -41.34
N GLU A 315 13.16 -7.74 -40.63
CA GLU A 315 12.52 -8.94 -41.16
C GLU A 315 11.11 -8.64 -41.69
N PRO A 316 10.64 -9.40 -42.69
CA PRO A 316 9.26 -9.31 -43.14
C PRO A 316 8.30 -9.86 -42.08
N PHE A 317 7.12 -9.25 -41.99
CA PHE A 317 5.99 -9.75 -41.23
C PHE A 317 4.93 -10.28 -42.18
N ASP A 318 4.68 -11.59 -42.16
CA ASP A 318 3.76 -12.22 -43.10
C ASP A 318 2.46 -12.60 -42.40
N PHE A 319 1.34 -12.04 -42.84
CA PHE A 319 0.03 -12.45 -42.35
C PHE A 319 -0.39 -13.84 -42.88
N THR A 320 0.20 -14.30 -43.99
CA THR A 320 -0.26 -15.50 -44.70
C THR A 320 0.39 -16.80 -44.21
N VAL A 321 1.39 -16.72 -43.34
CA VAL A 321 1.99 -17.91 -42.73
C VAL A 321 1.09 -18.50 -41.65
N LEU A 322 1.19 -19.82 -41.47
CA LEU A 322 0.61 -20.50 -40.31
C LEU A 322 1.11 -19.84 -39.02
N ASN A 323 0.22 -19.72 -38.04
CA ASN A 323 0.52 -19.15 -36.73
C ASN A 323 0.64 -20.26 -35.66
N PRO A 324 1.70 -21.09 -35.68
CA PRO A 324 1.86 -22.17 -34.69
C PRO A 324 2.14 -21.66 -33.27
N ILE A 325 2.29 -20.34 -33.11
CA ILE A 325 2.58 -19.67 -31.84
C ILE A 325 1.27 -19.30 -31.12
N ASP A 326 0.10 -19.31 -31.78
CA ASP A 326 -1.18 -19.12 -31.10
C ASP A 326 -1.50 -20.35 -30.22
N PRO A 327 -1.43 -20.23 -28.88
CA PRO A 327 -1.70 -21.36 -27.99
C PRO A 327 -3.16 -21.82 -28.03
N TYR A 328 -4.05 -21.03 -28.63
CA TYR A 328 -5.47 -21.35 -28.82
C TYR A 328 -5.77 -21.95 -30.19
N ASP A 329 -4.77 -22.04 -31.08
CA ASP A 329 -4.86 -22.70 -32.38
C ASP A 329 -3.71 -23.68 -32.65
N PRO A 330 -3.61 -24.76 -31.87
CA PRO A 330 -2.56 -25.77 -32.05
C PRO A 330 -2.68 -26.54 -33.38
N GLY A 331 -3.81 -26.40 -34.09
CA GLY A 331 -4.09 -27.03 -35.38
C GLY A 331 -3.66 -26.20 -36.59
N GLY A 332 -3.39 -24.90 -36.38
CA GLY A 332 -2.75 -23.99 -37.33
C GLY A 332 -3.70 -23.40 -38.37
N GLN A 333 -4.22 -22.21 -38.10
CA GLN A 333 -4.67 -21.26 -39.11
C GLN A 333 -3.57 -20.23 -39.41
N THR A 334 -3.73 -19.49 -40.50
CA THR A 334 -2.82 -18.38 -40.82
C THR A 334 -2.97 -17.26 -39.80
N PHE A 335 -1.91 -16.47 -39.62
CA PHE A 335 -1.97 -15.29 -38.78
C PHE A 335 -3.08 -14.33 -39.25
N SER A 336 -3.34 -14.26 -40.56
CA SER A 336 -4.42 -13.48 -41.18
C SER A 336 -5.84 -13.90 -40.76
N VAL A 337 -6.02 -15.07 -40.18
CA VAL A 337 -7.31 -15.51 -39.63
C VAL A 337 -7.37 -15.26 -38.13
N THR A 338 -6.33 -15.63 -37.40
CA THR A 338 -6.29 -15.58 -35.92
C THR A 338 -6.15 -14.17 -35.37
N SER A 339 -5.56 -13.24 -36.14
CA SER A 339 -5.31 -11.85 -35.71
C SER A 339 -6.40 -10.86 -36.07
N ARG A 340 -7.56 -11.29 -36.59
CA ARG A 340 -8.61 -10.39 -37.08
C ARG A 340 -9.98 -10.64 -36.46
N VAL A 341 -10.80 -9.59 -36.49
CA VAL A 341 -12.23 -9.62 -36.20
C VAL A 341 -12.99 -9.12 -37.43
N SER A 342 -13.96 -9.90 -37.89
CA SER A 342 -14.88 -9.49 -38.95
C SER A 342 -15.99 -8.62 -38.36
N ILE A 343 -16.04 -7.35 -38.75
CA ILE A 343 -17.02 -6.35 -38.29
C ILE A 343 -17.69 -5.75 -39.53
N GLY A 344 -18.99 -5.98 -39.71
CA GLY A 344 -19.75 -5.40 -40.83
C GLY A 344 -19.18 -5.74 -42.22
N GLY A 345 -18.55 -6.91 -42.37
CA GLY A 345 -17.91 -7.34 -43.62
C GLY A 345 -16.49 -6.81 -43.85
N LYS A 346 -15.93 -6.05 -42.90
CA LYS A 346 -14.53 -5.61 -42.90
C LYS A 346 -13.71 -6.41 -41.88
N ASN A 347 -12.48 -6.72 -42.22
CA ASN A 347 -11.54 -7.37 -41.29
C ASN A 347 -10.72 -6.29 -40.58
N ALA A 348 -10.86 -6.22 -39.25
CA ALA A 348 -10.06 -5.36 -38.39
C ALA A 348 -8.99 -6.18 -37.67
N LEU A 349 -7.79 -5.60 -37.48
CA LEU A 349 -6.65 -6.21 -36.80
C LEU A 349 -6.80 -6.12 -35.27
N ILE A 350 -6.63 -7.23 -34.58
CA ILE A 350 -6.55 -7.26 -33.11
C ILE A 350 -5.22 -6.65 -32.69
N LEU A 351 -5.27 -5.49 -32.06
CA LEU A 351 -4.09 -4.80 -31.52
C LEU A 351 -3.77 -5.26 -30.11
N TYR A 352 -4.80 -5.60 -29.34
CA TYR A 352 -4.67 -6.06 -27.96
C TYR A 352 -5.83 -6.95 -27.57
N ASN A 353 -5.54 -8.02 -26.85
CA ASN A 353 -6.51 -8.91 -26.24
C ASN A 353 -5.99 -9.31 -24.84
N PRO A 354 -6.68 -8.96 -23.74
CA PRO A 354 -6.17 -9.19 -22.39
C PRO A 354 -5.75 -10.64 -22.15
N GLY A 355 -4.51 -10.83 -21.68
CA GLY A 355 -3.94 -12.15 -21.39
C GLY A 355 -3.39 -12.89 -22.61
N HIS A 356 -3.38 -12.27 -23.80
CA HIS A 356 -2.77 -12.81 -25.01
C HIS A 356 -1.63 -11.90 -25.47
N PHE A 357 -0.55 -12.50 -25.96
CA PHE A 357 0.54 -11.74 -26.57
C PHE A 357 0.05 -11.05 -27.85
N SER A 358 0.43 -9.78 -28.02
CA SER A 358 0.25 -9.04 -29.26
C SER A 358 1.58 -8.44 -29.72
N PRO A 359 2.00 -8.66 -30.98
CA PRO A 359 3.18 -8.02 -31.54
C PRO A 359 2.95 -6.53 -31.87
N PHE A 360 1.71 -6.06 -31.78
CA PHE A 360 1.32 -4.69 -32.10
C PHE A 360 1.26 -3.81 -30.86
N GLU A 361 1.38 -4.37 -29.66
CA GLU A 361 1.41 -3.61 -28.42
C GLU A 361 2.83 -3.14 -28.12
N ARG A 362 2.97 -1.87 -27.70
CA ARG A 362 4.27 -1.33 -27.27
C ARG A 362 4.62 -1.81 -25.87
N GLN A 363 5.44 -2.85 -25.81
CA GLN A 363 5.91 -3.48 -24.57
C GLN A 363 7.11 -2.76 -23.93
N ASN A 364 7.32 -1.49 -24.26
CA ASN A 364 8.44 -0.67 -23.76
C ASN A 364 7.99 0.57 -22.99
N VAL A 365 6.70 0.72 -22.69
CA VAL A 365 6.18 1.90 -21.98
C VAL A 365 5.79 1.52 -20.56
N TYR A 366 6.34 2.18 -19.55
CA TYR A 366 6.17 1.85 -18.14
C TYR A 366 5.58 3.01 -17.35
N LEU A 367 4.69 2.73 -16.39
CA LEU A 367 4.09 3.75 -15.54
C LEU A 367 4.92 3.99 -14.27
N SER A 368 5.32 5.24 -14.03
CA SER A 368 5.95 5.62 -12.76
C SER A 368 4.91 5.76 -11.65
N SER A 369 5.23 5.24 -10.47
CA SER A 369 4.45 5.46 -9.24
C SER A 369 4.61 6.89 -8.71
N TRP A 370 5.62 7.61 -9.20
CA TRP A 370 5.94 8.97 -8.83
C TRP A 370 5.53 9.96 -9.93
N PRO A 371 5.24 11.23 -9.58
CA PRO A 371 5.22 12.28 -10.58
C PRO A 371 6.61 12.39 -11.21
N LEU A 372 6.68 12.29 -12.53
CA LEU A 372 7.92 12.50 -13.27
C LEU A 372 8.17 14.01 -13.42
N PRO A 373 9.43 14.47 -13.27
CA PRO A 373 9.78 15.86 -13.55
C PRO A 373 9.59 16.18 -15.04
N GLU A 374 9.23 17.42 -15.35
CA GLU A 374 9.14 17.88 -16.74
C GLU A 374 10.50 17.84 -17.44
N GLU A 375 11.59 18.03 -16.70
CA GLU A 375 12.92 17.98 -17.28
C GLU A 375 13.44 16.53 -17.35
N THR A 376 13.38 15.95 -18.55
CA THR A 376 13.79 14.57 -18.85
C THR A 376 15.20 14.21 -18.39
N TRP A 377 16.15 15.16 -18.34
CA TRP A 377 17.52 14.93 -17.85
C TRP A 377 17.60 14.56 -16.36
N ARG A 378 16.53 14.80 -15.58
CA ARG A 378 16.43 14.40 -14.17
C ARG A 378 15.98 12.96 -13.99
N ILE A 379 15.70 12.25 -15.08
CA ILE A 379 15.24 10.86 -15.08
C ILE A 379 16.31 10.03 -15.78
N VAL A 380 16.75 8.97 -15.13
CA VAL A 380 17.76 8.05 -15.66
C VAL A 380 17.16 6.65 -15.68
N PRO A 381 16.68 6.15 -16.83
CA PRO A 381 16.18 4.79 -16.93
C PRO A 381 17.38 3.85 -17.02
N LEU A 382 17.36 2.77 -16.24
CA LEU A 382 18.40 1.77 -16.23
C LEU A 382 17.76 0.39 -16.43
N LEU A 383 18.17 -0.33 -17.47
CA LEU A 383 17.84 -1.73 -17.61
C LEU A 383 18.81 -2.54 -16.74
N LYS A 384 18.26 -3.29 -15.78
CA LYS A 384 19.07 -4.09 -14.85
C LYS A 384 18.73 -5.57 -15.03
N ASP A 385 19.73 -6.37 -15.41
CA ASP A 385 19.60 -7.81 -15.38
C ASP A 385 19.48 -8.30 -13.92
N ARG A 386 18.42 -9.04 -13.64
CA ARG A 386 18.17 -9.67 -12.33
C ARG A 386 19.26 -10.71 -11.97
N GLY A 387 19.96 -11.24 -12.97
CA GLY A 387 21.06 -12.21 -12.83
C GLY A 387 22.44 -11.60 -12.57
N ALA A 388 22.63 -10.29 -12.79
CA ALA A 388 23.91 -9.62 -12.56
C ALA A 388 24.09 -9.24 -11.08
N LEU A 389 24.40 -10.25 -10.25
CA LEU A 389 24.98 -10.07 -8.91
C LEU A 389 26.45 -9.63 -8.93
N TYR A 390 27.00 -9.27 -10.11
CA TYR A 390 28.41 -8.88 -10.27
C TYR A 390 28.53 -7.38 -10.56
N PRO A 391 29.30 -6.63 -9.76
CA PRO A 391 29.65 -5.25 -10.07
C PRO A 391 30.63 -5.25 -11.25
N GLY A 392 30.21 -4.78 -12.43
CA GLY A 392 31.15 -4.61 -13.55
C GLY A 392 30.55 -4.47 -14.94
N THR A 393 29.32 -4.91 -15.19
CA THR A 393 28.64 -4.66 -16.47
C THR A 393 27.99 -3.28 -16.45
N ALA A 394 28.39 -2.42 -17.38
CA ALA A 394 27.76 -1.13 -17.58
C ALA A 394 26.27 -1.35 -17.89
N PRO A 395 25.34 -0.58 -17.28
CA PRO A 395 23.94 -0.65 -17.65
C PRO A 395 23.78 -0.24 -19.11
N ASP A 396 23.03 -1.02 -19.89
CA ASP A 396 22.61 -0.59 -21.21
C ASP A 396 21.62 0.57 -21.05
N TYR A 397 21.95 1.70 -21.67
CA TYR A 397 21.21 2.94 -21.54
C TYR A 397 19.85 2.83 -22.23
N GLY A 398 18.77 3.10 -21.51
CA GLY A 398 17.44 3.35 -22.08
C GLY A 398 17.31 4.81 -22.56
N PHE A 399 16.47 5.05 -23.57
CA PHE A 399 16.17 6.39 -24.07
C PHE A 399 14.78 6.82 -23.60
N ILE A 400 14.67 7.93 -22.86
CA ILE A 400 13.35 8.50 -22.54
C ILE A 400 12.90 9.36 -23.73
N GLN A 401 11.83 8.94 -24.39
CA GLN A 401 11.26 9.71 -25.49
C GLN A 401 10.16 10.68 -25.05
N ASP A 402 9.52 10.43 -23.90
CA ASP A 402 8.38 11.23 -23.42
C ASP A 402 8.17 11.12 -21.89
N THR A 403 7.70 12.20 -21.25
CA THR A 403 7.31 12.27 -19.83
C THR A 403 5.80 12.53 -19.64
N ILE A 404 5.04 12.60 -20.73
CA ILE A 404 3.58 12.74 -20.69
C ILE A 404 2.98 11.50 -19.99
N ASP A 405 1.97 11.73 -19.14
CA ASP A 405 1.23 10.72 -18.38
C ASP A 405 2.04 9.88 -17.37
N LYS A 406 3.17 10.39 -16.85
CA LYS A 406 4.07 9.64 -15.95
C LYS A 406 4.61 8.35 -16.57
N THR A 407 4.69 8.29 -17.89
CA THR A 407 5.22 7.13 -18.59
C THR A 407 6.70 7.28 -18.90
N ILE A 408 7.41 6.15 -18.95
CA ILE A 408 8.82 6.02 -19.31
C ILE A 408 8.84 5.05 -20.50
N SER A 409 9.38 5.47 -21.64
CA SER A 409 9.43 4.66 -22.88
C SER A 409 10.83 4.18 -23.22
#